data_AF-A0A7J8NE08-F1
#
_entry.id   AF-A0A7J8NE08-F1
#
_cell.length_a   1.000
_cell.length_b   1.000
_cell.length_c   1.000
_cell.angle_alpha   90.00
_cell.angle_beta   90.00
_cell.angle_gamma   90.00
#
_symmetry.space_group_name_H-M   'P 1'
#
loop_
_entity.id
_entity.type
_entity.pdbx_description
1 polymer ?
#
loop_
_entity_poly.entity_id
_entity_poly.type
_entity_poly.pdbx_seq_one_letter_code
_entity_poly.pdbx_strand_id
1 'polypeptide(L)' 'MSAGLGKYTKIRHIVRLRQMLQRWRNKARMSARRIPSDVPVGHVAIYVGTSCRRFVVRVFRKLLIQAEEE' A
#
# COMPACT_ATOMS: atom_id res chain seq x y z
N MET A 1 -9.13 36.81 -29.47
CA MET A 1 -8.52 36.37 -28.19
C MET A 1 -8.96 34.94 -27.89
N SER A 2 -8.10 34.11 -27.28
CA SER A 2 -8.35 32.73 -26.78
C SER A 2 -8.08 31.54 -27.71
N ALA A 3 -6.83 31.40 -28.20
CA ALA A 3 -6.33 30.14 -28.79
C ALA A 3 -5.32 29.39 -27.90
N GLY A 4 -5.11 29.85 -26.65
CA GLY A 4 -4.13 29.25 -25.73
C GLY A 4 -4.71 28.25 -24.73
N LEU A 5 -5.98 28.37 -24.34
CA LEU A 5 -6.47 27.82 -23.07
C LEU A 5 -6.65 26.28 -23.05
N GLY A 6 -6.79 25.63 -24.21
CA GLY A 6 -7.12 24.19 -24.30
C GLY A 6 -5.94 23.22 -24.11
N LYS A 7 -4.69 23.69 -24.26
CA LYS A 7 -3.48 22.86 -24.13
C LYS A 7 -2.90 22.89 -22.71
N TYR A 8 -2.95 24.06 -22.04
CA TYR A 8 -2.44 24.23 -20.67
C TYR A 8 -3.32 23.54 -19.61
N THR A 9 -4.61 23.35 -19.87
CA THR A 9 -5.52 22.58 -18.99
C THR A 9 -5.16 21.10 -18.97
N LYS A 10 -4.82 20.52 -20.13
CA LYS A 10 -4.34 19.12 -20.24
C LYS A 10 -3.04 18.91 -19.49
N ILE A 11 -2.07 19.82 -19.62
CA ILE A 11 -0.81 19.76 -18.87
C ILE A 11 -1.08 19.85 -17.36
N ARG A 12 -1.95 20.77 -16.92
CA ARG A 12 -2.34 20.90 -15.50
C ARG A 12 -2.99 19.63 -14.97
N HIS A 13 -3.84 18.96 -15.76
CA HIS A 13 -4.45 17.69 -15.38
C HIS A 13 -3.42 16.57 -15.26
N ILE A 14 -2.48 16.45 -16.21
CA ILE A 14 -1.40 15.46 -16.16
C ILE A 14 -0.53 15.68 -14.92
N VAL A 15 -0.15 16.93 -14.63
CA VAL A 15 0.63 17.28 -13.43
C VAL A 15 -0.15 16.93 -12.16
N ARG A 16 -1.45 17.23 -12.10
CA ARG A 16 -2.32 16.88 -10.96
C ARG A 16 -2.39 15.36 -10.74
N LEU A 17 -2.56 14.58 -11.80
CA LEU A 17 -2.55 13.11 -11.73
C LEU A 17 -1.20 12.57 -11.23
N ARG A 18 -0.09 13.07 -11.78
CA ARG A 18 1.26 12.69 -11.32
C ARG A 18 1.48 13.03 -9.83
N GLN A 19 1.05 14.21 -9.40
CA GLN A 19 1.13 14.61 -7.99
C GLN A 19 0.27 13.72 -7.08
N MET A 20 -0.95 13.36 -7.51
CA MET A 20 -1.81 12.43 -6.77
C MET A 20 -1.15 11.06 -6.62
N LEU A 21 -0.64 10.49 -7.73
CA LEU A 21 0.08 9.22 -7.72
C LEU A 21 1.31 9.27 -6.79
N GLN A 22 2.09 10.36 -6.84
CA GLN A 22 3.24 10.54 -5.97
C GLN A 22 2.85 10.57 -4.48
N ARG A 23 1.74 11.25 -4.14
CA ARG A 23 1.20 11.29 -2.78
C ARG A 23 0.72 9.91 -2.33
N TRP A 24 0.02 9.17 -3.18
CA TRP A 24 -0.44 7.81 -2.86
C TRP A 24 0.74 6.85 -2.64
N ARG A 25 1.76 6.91 -3.50
CA ARG A 25 3.00 6.13 -3.30
C ARG A 25 3.70 6.49 -1.99
N ASN A 26 3.81 7.77 -1.67
CA ASN A 26 4.38 8.19 -0.39
C ASN A 26 3.54 7.70 0.80
N LYS A 27 2.21 7.78 0.72
CA LYS A 27 1.30 7.29 1.78
C LYS A 27 1.42 5.77 1.95
N ALA A 28 1.43 5.01 0.86
CA ALA A 28 1.66 3.57 0.85
C ALA A 28 3.05 3.20 1.41
N ARG A 29 4.08 3.98 1.09
CA ARG A 29 5.42 3.79 1.66
C ARG A 29 5.43 4.08 3.16
N MET A 30 4.72 5.10 3.63
CA MET A 30 4.62 5.42 5.06
C MET A 30 3.88 4.33 5.84
N SER A 31 2.84 3.71 5.26
CA SER A 31 2.21 2.52 5.83
C SER A 31 3.12 1.29 5.78
N ALA A 32 3.86 1.10 4.68
CA ALA A 32 4.82 -0.01 4.55
C ALA A 32 6.03 0.12 5.48
N ARG A 33 6.44 1.34 5.86
CA ARG A 33 7.46 1.57 6.90
C ARG A 33 7.02 1.15 8.30
N ARG A 34 5.73 0.82 8.49
CA ARG A 34 5.25 0.16 9.71
C ARG A 34 5.38 -1.36 9.67
N ILE A 35 5.82 -1.96 8.55
CA ILE A 35 6.21 -3.37 8.54
C ILE A 35 7.48 -3.44 9.38
N PRO A 36 7.44 -4.04 10.58
CA PRO A 36 8.61 -4.13 11.42
C PRO A 36 9.65 -4.97 10.67
N SER A 37 10.90 -4.53 10.67
CA SER A 37 12.06 -5.25 10.10
C SER A 37 12.20 -6.69 10.60
N ASP A 38 11.52 -6.97 11.70
CA ASP A 38 11.58 -8.20 12.48
C ASP A 38 10.82 -9.37 11.82
N VAL A 39 10.10 -9.13 10.72
CA VAL A 39 9.39 -10.17 9.96
C VAL A 39 10.15 -10.47 8.67
N PRO A 40 10.77 -11.65 8.54
CA PRO A 40 11.44 -12.06 7.31
C PRO A 40 10.45 -12.17 6.14
N VAL A 41 10.96 -12.03 4.91
CA VAL A 41 10.17 -12.21 3.70
C VAL A 41 9.46 -13.58 3.71
N GLY A 42 8.19 -13.62 3.29
CA GLY A 42 7.39 -14.84 3.28
C GLY A 42 6.84 -15.27 4.65
N HIS A 43 6.93 -14.40 5.67
CA HIS A 43 6.31 -14.60 6.98
C HIS A 43 5.28 -13.49 7.27
N VAL A 44 4.34 -13.78 8.16
CA VAL A 44 3.32 -12.84 8.65
C VAL A 44 3.39 -12.83 10.17
N ALA A 45 3.31 -11.63 10.75
CA ALA A 45 3.16 -11.48 12.19
C ALA A 45 1.66 -11.50 12.56
N ILE A 46 1.28 -12.38 13.48
CA ILE A 46 -0.07 -12.50 14.03
C ILE A 46 -0.04 -12.25 15.54
N TYR A 47 -1.15 -11.73 16.08
CA TYR A 47 -1.38 -11.63 17.51
C TYR A 47 -2.34 -12.73 17.93
N VAL A 48 -2.00 -13.49 18.98
CA VAL A 48 -2.81 -14.62 19.45
C VAL A 48 -3.20 -14.42 20.91
N GLY A 49 -4.47 -14.71 21.20
CA GLY A 49 -5.04 -14.71 22.55
C GLY A 49 -5.30 -13.31 23.12
N THR A 50 -5.81 -13.27 24.35
CA THR A 50 -6.14 -12.04 25.09
C THR A 50 -4.92 -11.26 25.55
N SER A 51 -3.76 -11.92 25.64
CA SER A 51 -2.48 -11.30 25.97
C SER A 51 -1.79 -10.61 24.79
N CYS A 52 -2.41 -10.62 23.59
CA CYS A 52 -1.88 -10.02 22.37
C CYS A 52 -0.41 -10.41 22.13
N ARG A 53 -0.10 -11.70 22.25
CA ARG A 53 1.27 -12.19 22.07
C ARG A 53 1.57 -12.31 20.58
N ARG A 54 2.69 -11.74 20.14
CA ARG A 54 3.07 -11.65 18.72
C ARG A 54 3.87 -12.88 18.28
N PHE A 55 3.42 -13.54 17.22
CA PHE A 55 4.07 -14.69 16.59
C PHE A 55 4.39 -14.38 15.13
N VAL A 56 5.54 -14.85 14.65
CA VAL A 56 5.95 -14.75 13.24
C VAL A 56 5.82 -16.12 12.59
N VAL A 57 4.85 -16.27 11.69
CA VAL A 57 4.49 -17.55 11.07
C VAL A 57 4.81 -17.53 9.59
N ARG A 58 5.31 -18.64 9.05
CA ARG A 58 5.52 -18.80 7.61
C ARG A 58 4.19 -18.77 6.88
N VAL A 59 4.10 -17.97 5.83
CA VAL A 59 2.90 -17.87 5.02
C VAL A 59 2.76 -19.12 4.16
N PHE A 60 1.77 -19.96 4.48
CA PHE A 60 1.28 -20.96 3.55
C PHE A 60 0.34 -20.27 2.56
N ARG A 61 0.87 -19.86 1.40
CA ARG A 61 0.10 -19.16 0.36
C ARG A 61 -1.23 -19.85 0.04
N LYS A 62 -1.26 -21.19 0.06
CA LYS A 62 -2.47 -21.98 -0.17
C LYS A 62 -3.58 -21.72 0.86
N LEU A 63 -3.22 -21.55 2.14
CA LEU A 63 -4.18 -21.31 3.22
C LEU A 63 -4.66 -19.86 3.25
N LEU A 64 -3.83 -18.89 2.86
CA LEU A 64 -4.26 -17.50 2.72
C LEU A 64 -5.30 -17.32 1.61
N ILE A 65 -5.13 -18.02 0.49
CA ILE A 65 -6.10 -17.98 -0.62
C ILE A 65 -7.44 -18.56 -0.19
N GLN A 66 -7.44 -19.62 0.63
CA GLN A 66 -8.69 -20.20 1.17
C GLN A 66 -9.36 -19.31 2.23
N ALA A 67 -8.60 -18.47 2.93
CA ALA A 67 -9.12 -17.57 3.96
C ALA A 67 -9.68 -16.25 3.40
N GLU A 68 -9.45 -15.91 2.14
CA GLU A 68 -9.99 -14.72 1.48
C GLU A 68 -11.42 -14.94 0.94
N GLU A 69 -11.90 -16.19 0.91
CA GLU A 69 -13.22 -16.58 0.38
C GLU A 69 -14.35 -16.75 1.43
N GLU A 70 -14.18 -16.28 2.68
CA GLU A 70 -15.28 -16.19 3.68
C GLU A 70 -15.59 -14.75 4.13
#